data_AF-R6ZW14-F1
#
_entry.id   AF-R6ZW14-F1
#
_cell.length_a   1.000
_cell.length_b   1.000
_cell.length_c   1.000
_cell.angle_alpha   90.00
_cell.angle_beta   90.00
_cell.angle_gamma   90.00
#
_symmetry.space_group_name_H-M   'P 1'
#
loop_
_entity.id
_entity.type
_entity.pdbx_description
1 polymer ?
#
loop_
_entity_poly.entity_id
_entity_poly.type
_entity_poly.pdbx_seq_one_letter_code
_entity_poly.pdbx_strand_id
1 'polypeptide(L)'
;MEKESYFFCLSSMKDFICDNLTKIRHTNVVCEEMQEIPQAVKPVLKREELVLTSPRCDAVVAKVFSLSRSKVIPLFREKKIFVGGRVYENNSGILKEDDVVSVRGYGKIIYRGVLRETKKGRYTIAVDRFV
;
A
#
# COMPACT_ATOMS: atom_id res chain seq x y z
N MET A 1 -1.25 -13.16 27.38
CA MET A 1 -1.37 -12.56 26.04
C MET A 1 -2.31 -13.45 25.24
N GLU A 2 -3.56 -13.02 25.11
CA GLU A 2 -4.54 -13.70 24.27
C GLU A 2 -4.04 -13.61 22.81
N LYS A 3 -3.96 -14.76 22.15
CA LYS A 3 -3.50 -14.85 20.76
C LYS A 3 -4.72 -14.78 19.86
N GLU A 4 -5.17 -13.57 19.58
CA GLU A 4 -6.22 -13.34 18.59
C GLU A 4 -5.64 -13.25 17.19
N SER A 5 -6.40 -13.70 16.20
CA SER A 5 -6.05 -13.61 14.79
C SER A 5 -7.31 -13.40 13.98
N TYR A 6 -7.19 -12.64 12.88
CA TYR A 6 -8.31 -12.29 12.02
C TYR A 6 -8.03 -12.76 10.60
N PHE A 7 -9.07 -13.20 9.88
CA PHE A 7 -8.98 -13.54 8.47
C PHE A 7 -10.27 -13.12 7.77
N PHE A 8 -10.17 -12.92 6.45
CA PHE A 8 -11.32 -12.60 5.62
C PHE A 8 -11.86 -13.88 4.98
N CYS A 9 -13.18 -14.02 4.93
CA CYS A 9 -13.86 -15.06 4.18
C CYS A 9 -15.05 -14.47 3.41
N LEU A 10 -15.56 -15.23 2.45
CA LEU A 10 -16.82 -14.89 1.79
C LEU A 10 -17.96 -15.08 2.80
N SER A 11 -18.97 -14.20 2.77
CA SER A 11 -20.11 -14.28 3.70
C SER A 11 -20.82 -15.63 3.67
N SER A 12 -20.87 -16.29 2.50
CA SER A 12 -21.44 -17.63 2.34
C SER A 12 -20.68 -18.75 3.05
N MET A 13 -19.42 -18.50 3.43
CA MET A 13 -18.55 -19.46 4.13
C MET A 13 -18.47 -19.19 5.63
N LYS A 14 -19.04 -18.08 6.12
CA LYS A 14 -18.95 -17.64 7.52
C LYS A 14 -19.37 -18.74 8.49
N ASP A 15 -20.61 -19.22 8.39
CA ASP A 15 -21.18 -20.17 9.34
C ASP A 15 -20.42 -21.50 9.30
N PHE A 16 -20.11 -21.98 8.10
CA PHE A 16 -19.27 -23.17 7.92
C PHE A 16 -17.93 -23.05 8.64
N ILE A 17 -17.24 -21.91 8.54
CA ILE A 17 -15.95 -21.73 9.19
C ILE A 17 -16.11 -21.60 10.70
N CYS A 18 -17.10 -20.86 11.18
CA CYS A 18 -17.34 -20.70 12.62
C CYS A 18 -17.66 -22.05 13.29
N ASP A 19 -18.43 -22.90 12.63
CA ASP A 19 -18.84 -24.20 13.17
C ASP A 19 -17.74 -25.26 13.10
N ASN A 20 -16.88 -25.21 12.07
CA ASN A 20 -15.92 -26.30 11.79
C ASN A 20 -14.48 -25.97 12.16
N LEU A 21 -14.07 -24.70 12.22
CA LEU A 21 -12.69 -24.31 12.55
C LEU A 21 -12.49 -24.26 14.07
N THR A 22 -12.35 -25.44 14.67
CA THR A 22 -12.19 -25.62 16.12
C THR A 22 -10.74 -25.86 16.56
N LYS A 23 -9.84 -26.16 15.61
CA LYS A 23 -8.45 -26.48 15.91
C LYS A 23 -7.49 -26.09 14.78
N ILE A 24 -6.42 -25.37 15.12
CA ILE A 24 -5.30 -25.06 14.23
C ILE A 24 -4.07 -25.81 14.73
N ARG A 25 -3.64 -26.85 13.99
CA ARG A 25 -2.54 -27.75 14.34
C ARG A 25 -2.73 -28.43 15.72
N HIS A 26 -2.25 -27.80 16.78
CA HIS A 26 -2.36 -28.30 18.16
C HIS A 26 -3.15 -27.36 19.08
N THR A 27 -3.58 -26.21 18.57
CA THR A 27 -4.27 -25.16 19.34
C THR A 27 -5.76 -25.22 19.07
N ASN A 28 -6.58 -25.39 20.11
CA ASN A 28 -8.02 -25.22 19.99
C ASN A 28 -8.32 -23.74 19.81
N VAL A 29 -9.24 -23.43 18.89
CA VAL A 29 -9.63 -22.06 18.57
C VAL A 29 -11.15 -21.97 18.53
N VAL A 30 -11.66 -20.77 18.77
CA VAL A 30 -13.07 -20.42 18.58
C VAL A 30 -13.10 -19.34 17.51
N CYS A 31 -13.99 -19.49 16.54
CA CYS A 31 -14.16 -18.56 15.45
C CYS A 31 -15.52 -17.91 15.56
N GLU A 32 -15.55 -16.58 15.52
CA GLU A 32 -16.77 -15.78 15.61
C GLU A 32 -16.77 -14.75 14.48
N GLU A 33 -17.96 -14.42 13.98
CA GLU A 33 -18.08 -13.29 13.05
C GLU A 33 -17.87 -11.99 13.80
N MET A 34 -17.04 -11.13 13.20
CA MET A 34 -16.85 -9.78 13.70
C MET A 34 -17.66 -8.79 12.87
N GLN A 35 -18.52 -8.02 13.55
CA GLN A 35 -19.35 -6.99 12.91
C GLN A 35 -18.52 -5.82 12.38
N GLU A 36 -17.41 -5.50 13.06
CA GLU A 36 -16.50 -4.42 12.67
C GLU A 36 -15.05 -4.90 12.62
N ILE A 37 -14.30 -4.42 11.62
CA ILE A 37 -12.86 -4.68 11.54
C ILE A 37 -12.17 -4.00 12.75
N PRO A 38 -11.44 -4.75 13.60
CA PRO A 38 -10.73 -4.17 14.73
C PRO A 38 -9.79 -3.07 14.26
N GLN A 39 -9.65 -2.02 15.07
CA GLN A 39 -8.75 -0.91 14.73
C GLN A 39 -7.29 -1.39 14.58
N ALA A 40 -6.90 -2.45 15.29
CA ALA A 40 -5.60 -3.10 15.17
C ALA A 40 -5.36 -3.76 13.80
N VAL A 41 -6.41 -4.07 13.03
CA VAL A 41 -6.33 -4.71 11.70
C VAL A 41 -6.53 -3.69 10.58
N LYS A 42 -7.08 -2.51 10.89
CA LYS A 42 -7.24 -1.44 9.90
C LYS A 42 -5.85 -0.96 9.45
N PRO A 43 -5.57 -0.93 8.14
CA PRO A 43 -4.30 -0.43 7.66
C PRO A 43 -4.12 1.03 8.09
N VAL A 44 -2.96 1.34 8.67
CA VAL A 44 -2.67 2.69 9.14
C VAL A 44 -2.02 3.45 8.00
N LEU A 45 -2.65 4.57 7.62
CA LEU A 45 -2.04 5.50 6.68
C LEU A 45 -1.10 6.43 7.43
N LYS A 46 0.19 6.33 7.15
CA LYS A 46 1.19 7.25 7.66
C LYS A 46 1.51 8.31 6.60
N ARG A 47 1.29 9.58 6.94
CA ARG A 47 1.68 10.70 6.09
C ARG A 47 3.19 10.89 6.14
N GLU A 48 3.82 10.96 4.97
CA GLU A 48 5.25 11.19 4.80
C GLU A 48 5.47 12.36 3.82
N GLU A 49 6.38 13.28 4.19
CA GLU A 49 6.86 14.32 3.29
C GLU A 49 8.23 13.94 2.73
N LEU A 50 8.37 14.00 1.41
CA LEU A 50 9.59 13.58 0.72
C LEU A 50 10.06 14.67 -0.23
N VAL A 51 11.37 14.91 -0.23
CA VAL A 51 12.00 15.86 -1.15
C VAL A 51 12.56 15.12 -2.37
N LEU A 52 12.17 15.57 -3.55
CA LEU A 52 12.52 15.02 -4.85
C LEU A 52 13.12 16.09 -5.76
N THR A 53 13.94 15.67 -6.73
CA THR A 53 14.44 16.57 -7.78
C THR A 53 13.45 16.76 -8.93
N SER A 54 12.43 15.92 -9.03
CA SER A 54 11.33 16.05 -9.99
C SER A 54 10.08 15.32 -9.49
N PRO A 55 8.86 15.76 -9.85
CA PRO A 55 7.61 15.12 -9.45
C PRO A 55 7.23 13.92 -10.33
N ARG A 56 8.21 13.32 -11.03
CA ARG A 56 7.97 12.18 -11.92
C ARG A 56 7.63 10.93 -11.13
N CYS A 57 6.73 10.09 -11.65
CA CYS A 57 6.31 8.84 -11.03
C CYS A 57 7.49 7.95 -10.63
N ASP A 58 8.50 7.79 -11.49
CA ASP A 58 9.70 7.01 -11.16
C ASP A 58 10.52 7.57 -10.00
N ALA A 59 10.64 8.90 -9.90
CA ALA A 59 11.31 9.57 -8.79
C ALA A 59 10.53 9.42 -7.47
N VAL A 60 9.20 9.52 -7.54
CA VAL A 60 8.31 9.29 -6.39
C VAL A 60 8.46 7.86 -5.89
N VAL A 61 8.26 6.87 -6.75
CA VAL A 61 8.37 5.43 -6.42
C VAL A 61 9.76 5.11 -5.84
N ALA A 62 10.83 5.60 -6.47
CA ALA A 62 12.19 5.37 -6.00
C ALA A 62 12.38 5.89 -4.56
N LYS A 63 11.90 7.10 -4.25
CA LYS A 63 12.11 7.72 -2.95
C LYS A 63 11.26 7.09 -1.86
N VAL A 64 10.00 6.78 -2.13
CA VAL A 64 9.06 6.24 -1.14
C VAL A 64 9.44 4.82 -0.73
N PHE A 65 9.86 3.99 -1.69
CA PHE A 65 10.24 2.60 -1.43
C PHE A 65 11.76 2.41 -1.23
N SER A 66 12.52 3.50 -1.09
CA SER A 66 13.99 3.47 -0.90
C SER A 66 14.72 2.66 -1.98
N LEU A 67 14.29 2.77 -3.23
CA LEU A 67 14.89 2.11 -4.39
C LEU A 67 15.75 3.09 -5.20
N SER A 68 16.78 2.56 -5.87
CA SER A 68 17.49 3.35 -6.88
C SER A 68 16.62 3.51 -8.14
N ARG A 69 16.82 4.60 -8.89
CA ARG A 69 16.14 4.78 -10.20
C ARG A 69 16.40 3.62 -11.16
N SER A 70 17.61 3.06 -11.15
CA SER A 70 17.96 1.88 -11.95
C SER A 70 17.14 0.64 -11.59
N LYS A 71 16.68 0.49 -10.34
CA LYS A 71 15.79 -0.60 -9.92
C LYS A 71 14.33 -0.34 -10.28
N VAL A 72 13.89 0.91 -10.32
CA VAL A 72 12.50 1.27 -10.62
C VAL A 72 12.17 1.13 -12.11
N ILE A 73 13.09 1.47 -13.01
CA ILE A 73 12.87 1.39 -14.47
C ILE A 73 12.43 -0.02 -14.92
N PRO A 74 13.08 -1.13 -14.49
CA PRO A 74 12.62 -2.48 -14.78
C PRO A 74 11.20 -2.76 -14.30
N LEU A 75 10.77 -2.23 -13.15
CA LEU A 75 9.42 -2.45 -12.62
C LEU A 75 8.33 -1.86 -13.53
N PHE A 76 8.62 -0.74 -14.20
CA PHE A 76 7.75 -0.21 -15.25
C PHE A 76 7.68 -1.16 -16.45
N ARG A 77 8.83 -1.64 -16.93
CA ARG A 77 8.92 -2.57 -18.08
C ARG A 77 8.22 -3.91 -17.81
N GLU A 78 8.33 -4.41 -16.59
CA GLU A 78 7.69 -5.64 -16.11
C GLU A 78 6.21 -5.45 -15.74
N LYS A 79 5.63 -4.25 -15.96
CA LYS A 79 4.22 -3.93 -15.67
C LYS A 79 3.84 -4.18 -14.20
N LYS A 80 4.78 -3.90 -13.29
CA LYS A 80 4.61 -4.09 -11.84
C LYS A 80 4.14 -2.84 -11.10
N ILE A 81 4.03 -1.71 -11.80
CA ILE A 81 3.57 -0.43 -11.24
C ILE A 81 2.17 -0.14 -11.75
N PHE A 82 1.27 0.18 -10.82
CA PHE A 82 -0.13 0.47 -11.08
C PHE A 82 -0.48 1.84 -10.51
N VAL A 83 -1.23 2.63 -11.26
CA VAL A 83 -1.80 3.90 -10.82
C VAL A 83 -3.31 3.82 -11.01
N GLY A 84 -4.08 4.07 -9.95
CA GLY A 84 -5.54 3.93 -9.98
C GLY A 84 -6.03 2.53 -10.36
N GLY A 85 -5.22 1.49 -10.07
CA GLY A 85 -5.53 0.10 -10.40
C GLY A 85 -5.22 -0.33 -11.83
N ARG A 86 -4.67 0.53 -12.68
CA ARG A 86 -4.25 0.20 -14.06
C ARG A 86 -2.74 0.18 -14.17
N VAL A 87 -2.21 -0.69 -15.04
CA VAL A 87 -0.77 -0.72 -15.34
C VAL A 87 -0.35 0.65 -15.84
N TYR A 88 0.67 1.22 -15.21
CA TYR A 88 1.19 2.53 -15.55
C TYR A 88 2.58 2.38 -16.16
N GLU A 89 2.68 2.62 -17.47
CA GLU A 89 3.91 2.40 -18.23
C GLU A 89 4.74 3.69 -18.40
N ASN A 90 4.12 4.86 -18.21
CA ASN A 90 4.78 6.16 -18.36
C ASN A 90 5.58 6.55 -17.10
N ASN A 91 6.83 6.10 -17.02
CA ASN A 91 7.72 6.36 -15.88
C ASN A 91 7.98 7.86 -15.62
N SER A 92 7.97 8.69 -16.67
CA SER A 92 8.13 10.15 -16.57
C SER A 92 6.81 10.90 -16.35
N GLY A 93 5.69 10.19 -16.30
CA GLY A 93 4.39 10.81 -16.08
C GLY A 93 4.29 11.45 -14.69
N ILE A 94 3.43 12.45 -14.60
CA ILE A 94 3.14 13.18 -13.36
C ILE A 94 1.92 12.52 -12.72
N LEU A 95 2.01 12.22 -11.42
CA LEU A 95 0.89 11.70 -10.63
C LEU A 95 -0.07 12.83 -10.29
N LYS A 96 -1.35 12.54 -10.29
CA LYS A 96 -2.39 13.44 -9.82
C LYS A 96 -2.58 13.25 -8.32
N GLU A 97 -2.99 14.31 -7.64
CA GLU A 97 -3.41 14.20 -6.25
C GLU A 97 -4.48 13.11 -6.11
N ASP A 98 -4.37 12.34 -5.03
CA ASP A 98 -5.15 11.15 -4.68
C ASP A 98 -4.94 9.92 -5.56
N ASP A 99 -3.97 9.95 -6.50
CA ASP A 99 -3.59 8.75 -7.24
C ASP A 99 -3.06 7.66 -6.28
N VAL A 100 -3.70 6.50 -6.34
CA VAL A 100 -3.24 5.30 -5.62
C VAL A 100 -2.17 4.62 -6.46
N VAL A 101 -0.93 4.63 -5.97
CA VAL A 101 0.22 4.00 -6.63
C VAL A 101 0.54 2.68 -5.92
N SER A 102 0.49 1.57 -6.65
CA SER A 102 0.83 0.24 -6.14
C SER A 102 2.01 -0.33 -6.91
N VAL A 103 3.01 -0.82 -6.18
CA VAL A 103 4.20 -1.43 -6.75
C VAL A 103 4.28 -2.87 -6.26
N ARG A 104 4.15 -3.82 -7.18
CA ARG A 104 4.08 -5.25 -6.87
C ARG A 104 5.36 -5.70 -6.14
N GLY A 105 5.18 -6.26 -4.94
CA GLY A 105 6.27 -6.72 -4.08
C GLY A 105 6.86 -5.66 -3.14
N TYR A 106 6.41 -4.40 -3.21
CA TYR A 106 6.93 -3.30 -2.38
C TYR A 106 5.86 -2.60 -1.54
N GLY A 107 4.65 -2.44 -2.08
CA GLY A 107 3.52 -1.91 -1.33
C GLY A 107 2.65 -0.94 -2.13
N LYS A 108 1.81 -0.20 -1.40
CA LYS A 108 0.84 0.77 -1.94
C LYS A 108 1.01 2.10 -1.21
N ILE A 109 0.76 3.19 -1.93
CA ILE A 109 0.71 4.55 -1.40
C ILE A 109 -0.43 5.34 -2.05
N ILE A 110 -0.82 6.43 -1.41
CA ILE A 110 -1.69 7.47 -1.97
C ILE A 110 -0.82 8.72 -2.19
N TYR A 111 -0.75 9.23 -3.41
CA TYR A 111 -0.03 10.45 -3.70
C TYR A 111 -0.86 11.67 -3.29
N ARG A 112 -0.31 12.59 -2.50
CA ARG A 112 -1.03 13.77 -1.97
C ARG A 112 -0.52 15.08 -2.58
N GLY A 113 0.13 15.00 -3.73
CA GLY A 113 0.57 16.18 -4.47
C GLY A 113 1.91 16.76 -4.02
N VAL A 114 2.24 17.89 -4.65
CA VAL A 114 3.40 18.72 -4.34
C VAL A 114 2.97 19.77 -3.31
N LEU A 115 3.62 19.79 -2.14
CA LEU A 115 3.35 20.79 -1.11
C LEU A 115 4.04 22.12 -1.41
N ARG A 116 5.29 22.07 -1.88
CA ARG A 116 6.09 23.26 -2.19
C ARG A 116 7.27 22.94 -3.08
N GLU A 117 7.71 23.97 -3.80
CA GLU A 117 8.99 23.97 -4.50
C GLU A 117 10.02 24.74 -3.67
N THR A 118 11.18 24.13 -3.46
CA THR A 118 12.29 24.75 -2.75
C THR A 118 13.06 25.69 -3.67
N LYS A 119 13.74 26.69 -3.10
CA LYS A 119 14.56 27.67 -3.85
C LYS A 119 15.68 27.04 -4.71
N LYS A 120 15.96 25.74 -4.56
CA LYS A 120 16.96 24.98 -5.34
C LYS A 120 16.33 24.07 -6.41
N GLY A 121 15.07 24.31 -6.80
CA GLY A 121 14.37 23.53 -7.83
C GLY A 121 14.04 22.10 -7.42
N ARG A 122 13.92 21.83 -6.10
CA ARG A 122 13.45 20.53 -5.58
C ARG A 122 12.00 20.63 -5.14
N TYR A 123 11.26 19.55 -5.26
CA TYR A 123 9.85 19.45 -4.91
C TYR A 123 9.70 18.70 -3.59
N THR A 124 9.00 19.28 -2.63
CA THR A 124 8.51 18.56 -1.46
C THR A 124 7.13 18.03 -1.79
N ILE A 125 6.97 16.71 -1.79
CA ILE A 125 5.70 16.03 -2.01
C ILE A 125 5.17 15.44 -0.69
N ALA A 126 3.87 15.18 -0.64
CA ALA A 126 3.25 14.38 0.42
C ALA A 126 2.76 13.05 -0.15
N VAL A 127 2.88 11.98 0.63
CA VAL A 127 2.27 10.68 0.35
C VAL A 127 1.67 10.10 1.63
N ASP A 128 0.61 9.33 1.50
CA ASP A 128 0.13 8.47 2.58
C ASP A 128 0.52 7.03 2.28
N ARG A 129 1.37 6.47 3.13
CA ARG A 129 1.86 5.11 3.00
C ARG A 129 1.02 4.18 3.87
N PHE A 130 0.64 3.03 3.30
CA PHE A 130 0.04 1.94 4.07
C PHE A 130 1.15 1.26 4.88
N VAL A 131 1.07 1.35 6.20
CA VAL A 131 2.00 0.74 7.18
C VAL A 131 1.31 -0.38 7.92
#